data_AF-A0A845FCI6-F1
#
_entry.id   AF-A0A845FCI6-F1
#
_cell.length_a   1.000
_cell.length_b   1.000
_cell.length_c   1.000
_cell.angle_alpha   90.00
_cell.angle_beta   90.00
_cell.angle_gamma   90.00
#
_symmetry.space_group_name_H-M   'P 1'
#
loop_
_entity.id
_entity.type
_entity.pdbx_description
1 polymer ?
#
loop_
_entity_poly.entity_id
_entity_poly.type
_entity_poly.pdbx_seq_one_letter_code
_entity_poly.pdbx_strand_id
1 'polypeptide(L)'
;MNVLKKVNFIFAIIGIGLVVLYFFIEDVQIPKYGIFSFLLVTFLLLGIEKVKDQHDRSGYLYVVTAIVMSLVVIKELVNVL
;
A
#
# COMPACT_ATOMS: atom_id res chain seq x y z
N MET A 1 -16.28 -7.96 5.91
CA MET A 1 -16.54 -6.67 5.21
C MET A 1 -16.38 -6.83 3.70
N ASN A 2 -17.46 -7.10 2.96
CA ASN A 2 -17.37 -7.37 1.52
C ASN A 2 -16.80 -6.21 0.68
N VAL A 3 -16.99 -4.96 1.12
CA VAL A 3 -16.45 -3.79 0.41
C VAL A 3 -14.92 -3.71 0.56
N LEU A 4 -14.38 -3.87 1.77
CA LEU A 4 -12.94 -3.78 2.02
C LEU A 4 -12.16 -4.87 1.28
N LYS A 5 -12.70 -6.09 1.23
CA LYS A 5 -12.17 -7.20 0.41
C LYS A 5 -12.08 -6.85 -1.07
N LYS A 6 -13.15 -6.26 -1.62
CA LYS A 6 -13.16 -5.82 -3.03
C LYS A 6 -12.13 -4.72 -3.28
N VAL A 7 -12.01 -3.76 -2.37
CA VAL A 7 -11.01 -2.69 -2.47
C VAL A 7 -9.60 -3.28 -2.43
N ASN A 8 -9.29 -4.16 -1.48
CA ASN A 8 -7.99 -4.84 -1.42
C ASN A 8 -7.67 -5.63 -2.69
N PHE A 9 -8.66 -6.30 -3.27
CA PHE A 9 -8.50 -7.00 -4.54
C PHE A 9 -8.19 -6.06 -5.71
N ILE A 10 -8.87 -4.91 -5.79
CA ILE A 10 -8.57 -3.88 -6.80
C ILE A 10 -7.15 -3.33 -6.62
N PHE A 11 -6.75 -3.04 -5.38
CA PHE A 11 -5.37 -2.61 -5.08
C PHE A 11 -4.34 -3.66 -5.50
N ALA A 12 -4.62 -4.95 -5.28
CA ALA A 12 -3.74 -6.03 -5.74
C ALA A 12 -3.59 -6.04 -7.27
N ILE A 13 -4.69 -5.87 -8.02
CA ILE A 13 -4.65 -5.77 -9.50
C ILE A 13 -3.79 -4.58 -9.94
N ILE A 14 -4.00 -3.40 -9.32
CA ILE A 14 -3.22 -2.20 -9.63
C ILE A 14 -1.73 -2.43 -9.32
N GLY A 15 -1.42 -3.06 -8.19
CA GLY A 15 -0.06 -3.40 -7.79
C GLY A 15 0.64 -4.31 -8.80
N ILE A 16 -0.04 -5.35 -9.29
CA ILE A 16 0.48 -6.23 -10.34
C ILE A 16 0.73 -5.42 -11.62
N GLY A 17 -0.22 -4.56 -12.01
CA GLY A 17 -0.06 -3.69 -13.19
C GLY A 17 1.16 -2.77 -13.07
N LEU A 18 1.37 -2.13 -11.93
CA LEU A 18 2.53 -1.27 -11.68
C LEU A 18 3.86 -2.04 -11.75
N VAL A 19 3.91 -3.26 -11.19
CA VAL A 19 5.10 -4.12 -11.28
C VAL A 19 5.38 -4.50 -12.73
N VAL A 20 4.36 -4.91 -13.49
CA VAL A 20 4.54 -5.25 -14.92
C VAL A 20 5.00 -4.03 -15.71
N LEU A 21 4.40 -2.85 -15.51
CA LEU A 21 4.83 -1.63 -16.20
C LEU A 21 6.29 -1.28 -15.85
N TYR A 22 6.69 -1.40 -14.59
CA TYR A 22 8.05 -1.10 -14.15
C TYR A 22 9.10 -2.07 -14.72
N PHE A 23 8.81 -3.37 -14.76
CA PHE A 23 9.78 -4.36 -15.23
C PHE A 23 9.85 -4.51 -16.75
N PHE A 24 8.78 -4.17 -17.47
CA PHE A 24 8.70 -4.39 -18.92
C PHE A 24 8.76 -3.10 -19.76
N ILE A 25 8.70 -1.92 -19.14
CA ILE A 25 8.80 -0.63 -19.83
C ILE A 25 9.95 0.18 -19.23
N GLU A 26 11.09 0.20 -19.93
CA GLU A 26 12.36 0.77 -19.45
C GLU A 26 12.31 2.28 -19.14
N ASP A 27 11.38 3.04 -19.72
CA ASP A 27 11.26 4.49 -19.56
C ASP A 27 10.27 4.95 -18.47
N VAL A 28 9.60 4.03 -17.76
CA VAL A 28 8.64 4.43 -16.71
C VAL A 28 9.37 4.67 -15.40
N GLN A 29 9.80 5.92 -15.18
CA GLN A 29 10.30 6.36 -13.88
C GLN A 29 9.15 6.53 -12.89
N ILE A 30 8.82 5.46 -12.16
CA ILE A 30 7.85 5.54 -11.06
C ILE A 30 8.49 6.32 -9.90
N PRO A 31 7.89 7.45 -9.48
CA PRO A 31 8.43 8.20 -8.36
C PRO A 31 8.41 7.37 -7.08
N LYS A 32 9.49 7.45 -6.30
CA LYS A 32 9.61 6.68 -5.04
C LYS A 32 8.45 6.93 -4.07
N TYR A 33 7.98 8.18 -3.99
CA TYR A 33 6.81 8.54 -3.18
C TYR A 33 5.54 7.80 -3.60
N GLY A 34 5.38 7.47 -4.89
CA GLY A 34 4.24 6.73 -5.42
C GLY A 34 4.22 5.29 -4.90
N ILE A 35 5.37 4.63 -4.87
CA ILE A 35 5.52 3.26 -4.35
C ILE A 35 5.24 3.23 -2.85
N PHE A 36 5.82 4.16 -2.08
CA PHE A 36 5.59 4.21 -0.62
C PHE A 36 4.13 4.55 -0.27
N SER A 37 3.49 5.43 -1.05
CA SER A 37 2.07 5.77 -0.87
C SER A 37 1.17 4.58 -1.17
N PHE A 38 1.46 3.84 -2.25
CA PHE A 38 0.72 2.64 -2.59
C PHE A 38 0.83 1.58 -1.49
N LEU A 39 2.06 1.27 -1.06
CA LEU A 39 2.31 0.31 0.01
C LEU A 39 1.64 0.69 1.32
N LEU A 40 1.68 1.97 1.71
CA LEU A 40 0.98 2.48 2.89
C LEU A 40 -0.50 2.14 2.85
N VAL A 41 -1.19 2.48 1.75
CA VAL A 41 -2.63 2.25 1.61
C VAL A 41 -2.93 0.75 1.61
N THR A 42 -2.14 -0.04 0.89
CA THR A 42 -2.30 -1.51 0.86
C THR A 42 -2.13 -2.13 2.23
N PHE A 43 -1.08 -1.79 2.98
CA PHE A 43 -0.84 -2.32 4.32
C PHE A 43 -1.91 -1.88 5.32
N LEU A 44 -2.38 -0.64 5.22
CA LEU A 44 -3.46 -0.15 6.08
C LEU A 44 -4.74 -0.94 5.86
N LEU A 45 -5.17 -1.10 4.60
CA LEU A 45 -6.41 -1.79 4.26
C LEU A 45 -6.34 -3.30 4.56
N LEU A 46 -5.19 -3.95 4.32
CA LEU A 46 -4.95 -5.35 4.72
C LEU A 46 -4.97 -5.51 6.23
N GLY A 47 -4.34 -4.59 6.96
CA GLY A 47 -4.34 -4.60 8.42
C GLY A 47 -5.74 -4.47 9.00
N ILE A 48 -6.54 -3.52 8.50
CA ILE A 48 -7.93 -3.35 8.91
C ILE A 48 -8.76 -4.60 8.60
N GLU A 49 -8.58 -5.20 7.43
CA GLU A 49 -9.31 -6.43 7.07
C GLU A 49 -8.95 -7.58 8.01
N LYS A 50 -7.65 -7.79 8.28
CA LYS A 50 -7.19 -8.86 9.17
C LYS A 50 -7.65 -8.70 10.61
N VAL A 51 -7.60 -7.48 11.16
CA VAL A 51 -8.06 -7.21 12.53
C VAL A 51 -9.57 -7.40 12.64
N LYS A 52 -10.34 -6.86 11.68
CA LYS A 52 -11.79 -6.74 11.82
C LYS A 52 -12.59 -7.93 11.27
N ASP A 53 -12.06 -8.63 10.27
CA ASP A 53 -12.74 -9.76 9.63
C ASP A 53 -12.18 -11.10 10.12
N GLN A 54 -10.85 -11.22 10.17
CA GLN A 54 -10.18 -12.49 10.49
C GLN A 54 -9.81 -12.62 11.97
N HIS A 55 -9.94 -11.55 12.77
CA HIS A 55 -9.48 -11.47 14.16
C HIS A 55 -8.01 -11.92 14.33
N ASP A 56 -7.22 -11.76 13.27
CA ASP A 56 -5.84 -12.19 13.19
C ASP A 56 -4.94 -11.10 13.77
N ARG A 57 -4.17 -11.45 14.80
CA ARG A 57 -3.25 -10.53 15.48
C ARG A 57 -2.17 -9.97 14.55
N SER A 58 -1.84 -10.66 13.46
CA SER A 58 -0.94 -10.12 12.43
C SER A 58 -1.49 -8.88 11.73
N GLY A 59 -2.81 -8.64 11.79
CA GLY A 59 -3.44 -7.41 11.31
C GLY A 59 -2.88 -6.14 11.97
N TYR A 60 -2.56 -6.20 13.26
CA TYR A 60 -1.97 -5.07 13.98
C TYR A 60 -0.56 -4.74 13.47
N LEU A 61 0.23 -5.75 13.07
CA LEU A 61 1.56 -5.52 12.48
C LEU A 61 1.46 -4.76 11.16
N TYR A 62 0.47 -5.10 10.32
CA TYR A 62 0.22 -4.37 9.08
C TYR A 62 -0.20 -2.92 9.33
N VAL A 63 -1.06 -2.68 10.33
CA VAL A 63 -1.44 -1.31 10.72
C VAL A 63 -0.22 -0.51 11.24
N VAL A 64 0.58 -1.09 12.13
CA VAL A 64 1.82 -0.45 12.63
C VAL A 64 2.78 -0.14 11.48
N THR A 65 2.95 -1.08 10.56
CA THR A 65 3.79 -0.89 9.37
C THR A 65 3.28 0.28 8.52
N ALA A 66 1.97 0.38 8.30
CA ALA A 66 1.36 1.50 7.57
C ALA A 66 1.60 2.85 8.28
N ILE A 67 1.52 2.88 9.61
CA ILE A 67 1.82 4.08 10.41
C ILE A 67 3.28 4.50 10.21
N VAL A 68 4.24 3.57 10.30
CA VAL A 68 5.66 3.89 10.07
C VAL A 68 5.89 4.37 8.63
N MET A 69 5.27 3.72 7.64
CA MET A 69 5.35 4.15 6.23
C MET A 69 4.75 5.53 6.00
N SER A 70 3.71 5.93 6.75
CA SER A 70 3.14 7.28 6.65
C SER A 70 4.14 8.37 6.96
N LEU A 71 5.04 8.14 7.92
CA LEU A 71 6.10 9.09 8.24
C LEU A 71 7.11 9.23 7.08
N VAL A 72 7.42 8.11 6.41
CA VAL A 72 8.30 8.10 5.24
C VAL A 72 7.65 8.85 4.08
N VAL A 73 6.37 8.58 3.80
CA VAL A 73 5.62 9.27 2.74
C VAL A 73 5.56 10.77 3.02
N ILE A 74 5.23 11.19 4.24
CA ILE A 74 5.19 12.61 4.62
C ILE A 74 6.56 13.26 4.43
N LYS A 75 7.64 12.61 4.88
CA LYS A 75 9.00 13.13 4.73
C LYS A 75 9.38 13.32 3.26
N GLU A 76 9.10 12.33 2.41
CA GLU A 76 9.33 12.43 0.97
C GLU A 76 8.48 13.54 0.34
N LEU A 77 7.21 13.66 0.73
CA LEU A 77 6.30 14.68 0.19
C LEU A 77 6.73 16.11 0.57
N VAL A 78 7.22 16.30 1.79
CA VAL A 78 7.80 17.58 2.25
C VAL A 78 9.12 17.89 1.55
N ASN A 79 9.97 16.89 1.27
CA ASN A 79 11.22 17.10 0.53
C ASN A 79 11.00 17.42 -0.96
N VAL A 80 9.84 17.08 -1.51
CA VAL A 80 9.47 17.35 -2.91
C VAL A 80 8.81 18.74 -3.08
N LEU A 81 8.32 19.34 -1.99
CA LEU A 81 7.68 20.67 -1.92
C LEU A 81 8.70 21.79 -1.69
#